data_AF-A0A2A4T6Q4-F1
#
_entry.id   AF-A0A2A4T6Q4-F1
#
_cell.length_a   1.000
_cell.length_b   1.000
_cell.length_c   1.000
_cell.angle_alpha   90.00
_cell.angle_beta   90.00
_cell.angle_gamma   90.00
#
_symmetry.space_group_name_H-M   'P 1'
#
loop_
_entity.id
_entity.type
_entity.pdbx_description
1 polymer ?
#
loop_
_entity_poly.entity_id
_entity_poly.type
_entity_poly.pdbx_seq_one_letter_code
_entity_poly.pdbx_strand_id
1 'polypeptide(L)'
;MLLVPILLTIAYILYLAFRGHLSILKIPNTFAAKCVATRRLHEAQLAILTWKRQNPYTPDYNPEYQRLVQICIGAHMLWQSAWHDSFYIYRHGEQIEMEMERLLDQII
;
A
#
# COMPACT_ATOMS: atom_id res chain seq x y z
N MET A 1 34.91 -4.13 41.97
CA MET A 1 34.24 -4.86 40.87
C MET A 1 33.04 -4.06 40.34
N LEU A 2 33.28 -2.86 39.79
CA LEU A 2 32.20 -1.97 39.28
C LEU A 2 32.22 -1.82 37.74
N LEU A 3 33.21 -2.42 37.06
CA LEU A 3 33.38 -2.29 35.61
C LEU A 3 32.30 -3.07 34.83
N VAL A 4 31.91 -4.24 35.34
CA VAL A 4 30.90 -5.12 34.72
C VAL A 4 29.51 -4.47 34.62
N PRO A 5 28.93 -3.87 35.69
CA PRO A 5 27.61 -3.25 35.58
C PRO A 5 27.61 -2.00 34.68
N ILE A 6 28.72 -1.26 34.62
CA ILE A 6 28.87 -0.10 33.73
C ILE A 6 28.84 -0.56 32.26
N LEU A 7 29.59 -1.61 31.91
CA LEU A 7 29.59 -2.16 30.56
C LEU A 7 28.21 -2.67 30.13
N LEU A 8 27.48 -3.33 31.04
CA LEU A 8 26.11 -3.78 30.78
C LEU A 8 25.14 -2.62 30.56
N THR A 9 25.31 -1.52 31.30
CA THR A 9 24.47 -0.32 31.16
C THR A 9 24.73 0.37 29.83
N ILE A 10 26.00 0.48 29.41
CA ILE A 10 26.36 1.03 28.10
C ILE A 10 25.81 0.14 26.97
N ALA A 11 25.94 -1.19 27.08
CA ALA A 11 25.38 -2.13 26.11
C ALA A 11 23.86 -2.01 26.01
N TYR A 12 23.16 -1.80 27.13
CA TYR A 12 21.71 -1.60 27.17
C TYR A 12 21.29 -0.27 26.52
N ILE A 13 22.02 0.82 26.79
CA ILE A 13 21.77 2.12 26.14
C ILE A 13 22.00 2.03 24.64
N LEU A 14 23.08 1.37 24.21
CA LEU A 14 23.35 1.13 22.78
C LEU A 14 22.27 0.27 22.15
N TYR A 15 21.79 -0.78 22.83
CA TYR A 15 20.66 -1.60 22.37
C TYR A 15 19.37 -0.79 22.22
N LEU A 16 19.06 0.09 23.17
CA LEU A 16 17.89 0.98 23.08
C LEU A 16 18.03 1.99 21.94
N ALA A 17 19.21 2.56 21.73
CA ALA A 17 19.48 3.47 20.61
C ALA A 17 19.35 2.74 19.26
N PHE A 18 19.90 1.51 19.16
CA PHE A 18 19.77 0.67 17.97
C PHE A 18 18.32 0.25 17.72
N ARG A 19 17.57 -0.11 18.78
CA ARG A 19 16.15 -0.43 18.68
C ARG A 19 15.31 0.79 18.30
N GLY A 20 15.65 1.98 18.79
CA GLY A 20 15.03 3.25 18.39
C GLY A 20 15.21 3.51 16.89
N HIS A 21 16.44 3.38 16.39
CA HIS A 21 16.73 3.51 14.95
C HIS A 21 16.13 2.38 14.10
N LEU A 22 16.08 1.14 14.61
CA LEU A 22 15.40 0.02 13.96
C LEU A 22 13.87 0.11 14.04
N SER A 23 13.30 0.80 15.04
CA SER A 23 11.86 1.06 15.10
C SER A 23 11.43 2.13 14.10
N ILE A 24 12.36 3.01 13.73
CA ILE A 24 12.21 3.93 12.59
C ILE A 24 12.36 3.19 11.25
N LEU A 25 13.01 2.01 11.23
CA LEU A 25 12.94 1.05 10.13
C LEU A 25 11.59 0.29 10.18
N LYS A 26 10.59 0.98 9.63
CA LYS A 26 9.27 0.63 9.08
C LYS A 26 9.03 -0.82 8.56
N ILE A 27 9.45 -1.88 9.25
CA ILE A 27 9.21 -3.27 8.82
C ILE A 27 7.71 -3.66 8.90
N PRO A 28 6.87 -3.20 9.86
CA PRO A 28 5.44 -3.52 9.83
C PRO A 28 4.64 -2.69 8.80
N ASN A 29 5.09 -1.47 8.47
CA ASN A 29 4.40 -0.61 7.52
C ASN A 29 4.56 -1.05 6.07
N THR A 30 5.67 -1.71 5.70
CA THR A 30 5.87 -2.20 4.33
C THR A 30 5.05 -3.45 4.02
N PHE A 31 4.90 -4.37 4.98
CA PHE A 31 4.05 -5.56 4.80
C PHE A 31 2.57 -5.17 4.75
N ALA A 32 2.11 -4.33 5.69
CA ALA A 32 0.73 -3.83 5.68
C ALA A 32 0.42 -3.07 4.38
N ALA A 33 1.32 -2.20 3.92
CA ALA A 33 1.16 -1.49 2.65
C ALA A 33 1.05 -2.42 1.43
N LYS A 34 1.85 -3.50 1.39
CA LYS A 34 1.76 -4.51 0.33
C LYS A 34 0.42 -5.25 0.35
N CYS A 35 -0.08 -5.61 1.54
CA CYS A 35 -1.39 -6.24 1.69
C CYS A 35 -2.52 -5.32 1.23
N VAL A 36 -2.48 -4.05 1.64
CA VAL A 36 -3.44 -3.02 1.22
C VAL A 36 -3.41 -2.84 -0.29
N ALA A 37 -2.25 -2.61 -0.89
CA ALA A 37 -2.13 -2.42 -2.33
C ALA A 37 -2.59 -3.66 -3.13
N THR A 38 -2.34 -4.86 -2.61
CA THR A 38 -2.79 -6.12 -3.24
C THR A 38 -4.32 -6.25 -3.18
N ARG A 39 -4.92 -5.96 -2.03
CA ARG A 39 -6.38 -5.96 -1.87
C ARG A 39 -7.04 -4.96 -2.82
N ARG A 40 -6.50 -3.74 -2.90
CA ARG A 40 -7.00 -2.67 -3.77
C ARG A 40 -6.92 -3.04 -5.25
N LEU A 41 -5.81 -3.62 -5.70
CA LEU A 41 -5.69 -4.13 -7.07
C LEU A 41 -6.74 -5.22 -7.37
N HIS A 42 -6.95 -6.14 -6.42
CA HIS A 42 -7.95 -7.18 -6.57
C HIS A 42 -9.39 -6.63 -6.66
N GLU A 43 -9.75 -5.67 -5.80
CA GLU A 43 -11.05 -4.98 -5.82
C GLU A 43 -11.28 -4.27 -7.18
N ALA A 44 -10.28 -3.56 -7.69
CA ALA A 44 -10.38 -2.88 -9.00
C ALA A 44 -10.54 -3.88 -10.17
N GLN A 45 -9.82 -5.00 -10.15
CA GLN A 45 -9.96 -6.07 -11.15
C GLN A 45 -11.35 -6.72 -11.09
N LEU A 46 -11.85 -6.99 -9.89
CA LEU A 46 -13.19 -7.55 -9.69
C LEU A 46 -14.27 -6.59 -10.19
N ALA A 47 -14.13 -5.28 -9.97
CA ALA A 47 -15.07 -4.29 -10.48
C ALA A 47 -15.15 -4.30 -12.01
N ILE A 48 -14.00 -4.36 -12.71
CA ILE A 48 -13.95 -4.48 -14.17
C ILE A 48 -14.64 -5.77 -14.65
N LEU A 49 -14.31 -6.91 -14.04
CA LEU A 49 -14.89 -8.20 -14.41
C LEU A 49 -16.40 -8.25 -14.16
N THR A 50 -16.85 -7.69 -13.04
CA THR A 50 -18.27 -7.61 -12.67
C THR A 50 -19.02 -6.73 -13.65
N TRP A 51 -18.48 -5.55 -13.97
CA TRP A 51 -19.06 -4.65 -14.95
C TRP A 51 -19.13 -5.30 -16.34
N LYS A 52 -18.05 -5.96 -16.81
CA LYS A 52 -18.04 -6.71 -18.09
C LYS A 52 -19.10 -7.81 -18.12
N ARG A 53 -19.28 -8.51 -16.99
CA ARG A 53 -20.31 -9.56 -16.86
C ARG A 53 -21.72 -8.98 -16.92
N GLN A 54 -21.94 -7.81 -16.33
CA GLN A 54 -23.23 -7.10 -16.38
C GLN A 54 -23.48 -6.45 -17.76
N ASN A 55 -22.41 -6.08 -18.46
CA ASN A 55 -22.43 -5.30 -19.71
C ASN A 55 -21.68 -6.01 -20.87
N PRO A 56 -22.08 -7.23 -21.26
CA PRO A 56 -21.29 -8.07 -22.18
C PRO A 56 -21.18 -7.53 -23.61
N TYR A 57 -22.13 -6.71 -24.05
CA TYR A 57 -22.17 -6.12 -25.39
C TYR A 57 -21.70 -4.66 -25.43
N THR A 58 -21.35 -4.10 -24.28
CA THR A 58 -20.94 -2.71 -24.21
C THR A 58 -19.51 -2.58 -24.71
N PRO A 59 -19.25 -1.69 -25.69
CA PRO A 59 -17.93 -1.57 -26.29
C PRO A 59 -16.91 -0.98 -25.31
N ASP A 60 -15.64 -1.36 -25.49
CA ASP A 60 -14.52 -0.97 -24.60
C ASP A 60 -14.24 0.55 -24.58
N TYR A 61 -14.79 1.32 -25.52
CA TYR A 61 -14.71 2.78 -25.51
C TYR A 61 -15.79 3.45 -24.63
N ASN A 62 -16.61 2.66 -23.93
CA ASN A 62 -17.58 3.20 -22.99
C ASN A 62 -16.85 3.99 -21.87
N PRO A 63 -17.29 5.23 -21.58
CA PRO A 63 -16.60 6.10 -20.64
C PRO A 63 -16.57 5.55 -19.20
N GLU A 64 -17.57 4.78 -18.77
CA GLU A 64 -17.57 4.13 -17.45
C GLU A 64 -16.56 2.99 -17.39
N TYR A 65 -16.50 2.16 -18.43
CA TYR A 65 -15.50 1.11 -18.54
C TYR A 65 -14.07 1.69 -18.56
N GLN A 66 -13.85 2.78 -19.29
CA GLN A 66 -12.56 3.47 -19.31
C GLN A 66 -12.15 4.00 -17.94
N ARG A 67 -13.09 4.53 -17.14
CA ARG A 67 -12.80 4.95 -15.75
C ARG A 67 -12.40 3.76 -14.88
N LEU A 68 -13.10 2.63 -14.99
CA LEU A 68 -12.75 1.41 -14.25
C LEU A 68 -11.35 0.90 -14.62
N VAL A 69 -11.00 0.93 -15.91
CA VAL A 69 -9.65 0.58 -16.38
C VAL A 69 -8.60 1.54 -15.83
N GLN A 70 -8.86 2.85 -15.82
CA GLN A 70 -7.94 3.85 -15.22
C GLN A 70 -7.72 3.62 -13.72
N ILE A 71 -8.78 3.28 -12.98
CA ILE A 71 -8.68 2.91 -11.55
C ILE A 71 -7.79 1.68 -11.37
N CYS A 72 -7.98 0.65 -12.18
CA CYS A 72 -7.16 -0.56 -12.11
C CYS A 72 -5.69 -0.29 -12.46
N ILE A 73 -5.42 0.59 -13.43
CA ILE A 73 -4.04 1.03 -13.75
C ILE A 73 -3.43 1.76 -12.54
N GLY A 74 -4.17 2.69 -11.93
CA GLY A 74 -3.72 3.40 -10.73
C GLY A 74 -3.43 2.46 -9.56
N ALA A 75 -4.34 1.52 -9.28
CA ALA A 75 -4.14 0.48 -8.25
C ALA A 75 -2.92 -0.40 -8.55
N HIS A 76 -2.67 -0.72 -9.83
CA HIS A 76 -1.50 -1.49 -10.23
C HIS A 76 -0.19 -0.72 -10.03
N MET A 77 -0.16 0.58 -10.33
CA MET A 77 1.00 1.44 -10.03
C MET A 77 1.27 1.50 -8.53
N LEU A 78 0.23 1.67 -7.72
CA LEU A 78 0.30 1.66 -6.25
C LEU A 78 0.90 0.34 -5.73
N TRP A 79 0.44 -0.78 -6.30
CA TRP A 79 0.96 -2.11 -6.01
C TRP A 79 2.42 -2.24 -6.42
N GLN A 80 2.79 -1.88 -7.66
CA GLN A 80 4.20 -1.93 -8.10
C GLN A 80 5.10 -1.08 -7.20
N SER A 81 4.68 0.14 -6.87
CA SER A 81 5.39 0.99 -5.93
C SER A 81 5.52 0.34 -4.55
N ALA A 82 4.49 -0.38 -4.09
CA ALA A 82 4.56 -1.10 -2.83
C ALA A 82 5.58 -2.25 -2.80
N TRP A 83 5.85 -2.85 -3.95
CA TRP A 83 6.80 -3.95 -4.10
C TRP A 83 8.22 -3.52 -4.46
N HIS A 84 8.38 -2.41 -5.17
CA HIS A 84 9.67 -1.94 -5.67
C HIS A 84 10.22 -0.71 -4.93
N ASP A 85 9.38 0.18 -4.39
CA ASP A 85 9.78 1.45 -3.77
C ASP A 85 8.98 1.74 -2.48
N SER A 86 9.50 1.25 -1.35
CA SER A 86 8.85 1.45 -0.03
C SER A 86 8.68 2.92 0.38
N PHE A 87 9.36 3.85 -0.29
CA PHE A 87 9.25 5.31 -0.07
C PHE A 87 8.06 5.96 -0.81
N TYR A 88 7.64 5.45 -1.97
CA TYR A 88 6.58 6.05 -2.78
C TYR A 88 5.21 5.91 -2.09
N ILE A 89 4.93 4.74 -1.50
CA ILE A 89 3.72 4.51 -0.69
C ILE A 89 3.64 5.51 0.46
N TYR A 90 4.78 5.80 1.09
CA TYR A 90 4.81 6.65 2.28
C TYR A 90 4.50 8.12 1.97
N ARG A 91 4.63 8.54 0.70
CA ARG A 91 4.39 9.92 0.27
C ARG A 91 3.08 10.08 -0.50
N HIS A 92 2.64 9.06 -1.23
CA HIS A 92 1.50 9.13 -2.14
C HIS A 92 0.43 8.06 -1.86
N GLY A 93 0.68 7.10 -0.98
CA GLY A 93 -0.24 6.00 -0.70
C GLY A 93 -1.57 6.48 -0.10
N GLU A 94 -1.53 7.42 0.83
CA GLU A 94 -2.72 8.00 1.46
C GLU A 94 -3.60 8.75 0.44
N GLN A 95 -2.97 9.47 -0.49
CA GLN A 95 -3.68 10.19 -1.55
C GLN A 95 -4.32 9.24 -2.56
N ILE A 96 -3.64 8.15 -2.92
CA ILE A 96 -4.18 7.15 -3.84
C ILE A 96 -5.27 6.31 -3.15
N GLU A 97 -5.15 6.02 -1.85
CA GLU A 97 -6.22 5.39 -1.06
C GLU A 97 -7.48 6.25 -1.04
N MET A 98 -7.38 7.55 -0.75
CA MET A 98 -8.53 8.46 -0.75
C MET A 98 -9.19 8.55 -2.13
N GLU A 99 -8.40 8.63 -3.21
CA GLU A 99 -8.92 8.67 -4.58
C GLU A 99 -9.62 7.34 -4.94
N MET A 100 -9.05 6.20 -4.53
CA MET A 100 -9.65 4.88 -4.75
C MET A 100 -10.93 4.68 -3.95
N GLU A 101 -10.97 5.08 -2.68
CA GLU A 101 -12.15 4.99 -1.84
C GLU A 101 -13.29 5.84 -2.41
N ARG A 102 -12.99 7.08 -2.81
CA ARG A 102 -13.94 7.96 -3.51
C ARG A 102 -14.49 7.34 -4.79
N LEU A 103 -13.65 6.64 -5.56
CA LEU A 103 -14.05 6.04 -6.83
C LEU A 103 -14.80 4.72 -6.65
N LEU A 104 -14.45 3.91 -5.64
CA LEU A 104 -15.18 2.69 -5.29
C LEU A 104 -16.58 3.01 -4.75
N ASP A 105 -16.72 4.04 -3.92
CA ASP A 105 -18.02 4.52 -3.42
C ASP A 105 -18.93 5.06 -4.52
N GLN A 106 -18.40 5.41 -5.70
CA GLN A 106 -19.20 5.82 -6.85
C GLN A 106 -19.71 4.62 -7.69
N ILE A 107 -19.16 3.43 -7.45
CA ILE A 107 -19.45 2.22 -8.23
C ILE A 107 -20.40 1.27 -7.46
N ILE A 108 -20.34 1.27 -6.12
CA ILE A 108 -21.21 0.49 -5.22
C ILE A 108 -22.48 1.28 -4.92
#